data_AF-A0A7G5ZNA5-F1
#
_entry.id   AF-A0A7G5ZNA5-F1
#
_cell.length_a   1.000
_cell.length_b   1.000
_cell.length_c   1.000
_cell.angle_alpha   90.00
_cell.angle_beta   90.00
_cell.angle_gamma   90.00
#
_symmetry.space_group_name_H-M   'P 1'
#
loop_
_entity.id
_entity.type
_entity.pdbx_description
1 polymer ?
#
loop_
_entity_poly.entity_id
_entity_poly.type
_entity_poly.pdbx_seq_one_letter_code
_entity_poly.pdbx_strand_id
1 'polypeptide(L)'
;MTARRTLRSAAAMVVVAASVALLGASATPPPIPDDPADPTRAAEYWLDGARIREAWQTTRGEGVTIAVIDTGIGKVPGVFGDAVVGGTDVSGAGTPDGRTPLGAIDGNHGSWVASLAAGRGAADGTGMIGVAPEADLLSISVGFGAAAAVPFTEQVAKGMRWAVDNGADIINLSFTTNTLDWDESWDDAFLYAFEHDVVVVVAAGNRGSGTNIIGAPATIPGVLTVGGVDQTGTASVEASTQGITIGISAPSEGLLGVSADGEVARWRGTSGAAPIVAGVAALIRSAHPDIKAIDVINRIIKTAIPVPDAIKPQDPLYGYGLVDAAAAISADVAPVSVNPMGDLAEWIRFFRRADAEPEPEPVPTTTPVAVPPLPAADAPSEPGSPLLPSADSLRYGTLPLIALTLPGILIALGVTAAARRIRSARVPVRQIPDSEE
;
A
#
# COMPACT_ATOMS: atom_id res chain seq x y z
N MET A 1 -78.51 -21.28 35.71
CA MET A 1 -77.62 -22.25 36.38
C MET A 1 -76.82 -22.91 35.26
N THR A 2 -75.49 -22.92 35.17
CA THR A 2 -74.40 -22.69 36.12
C THR A 2 -73.11 -22.52 35.30
N ALA A 3 -72.07 -22.03 35.96
CA ALA A 3 -70.85 -21.45 35.42
C ALA A 3 -69.78 -22.45 34.89
N ARG A 4 -68.87 -21.90 34.05
CA ARG A 4 -67.41 -22.15 33.95
C ARG A 4 -66.91 -23.57 33.62
N ARG A 5 -66.11 -23.69 32.55
CA ARG A 5 -64.62 -23.74 32.64
C ARG A 5 -63.94 -23.88 31.27
N THR A 6 -62.89 -23.07 31.16
CA THR A 6 -61.79 -23.01 30.18
C THR A 6 -60.95 -24.30 30.10
N LEU A 7 -60.43 -24.62 28.89
CA LEU A 7 -59.00 -24.75 28.53
C LEU A 7 -58.73 -25.84 27.46
N ARG A 8 -57.83 -25.48 26.51
CA ARG A 8 -57.03 -26.32 25.59
C ARG A 8 -57.82 -26.86 24.37
N SER A 9 -57.39 -26.71 23.12
CA SER A 9 -56.02 -26.66 22.58
C SER A 9 -55.99 -25.91 21.25
N ALA A 10 -55.03 -25.00 21.10
CA ALA A 10 -54.62 -24.46 19.81
C ALA A 10 -53.57 -25.41 19.19
N ALA A 11 -53.88 -26.02 18.05
CA ALA A 11 -52.92 -26.64 17.15
C ALA A 11 -53.63 -27.02 15.85
N ALA A 12 -53.52 -26.18 14.82
CA ALA A 12 -53.54 -26.55 13.40
C ALA A 12 -53.71 -25.31 12.52
N MET A 13 -52.66 -24.50 12.34
CA MET A 13 -52.59 -23.58 11.19
C MET A 13 -51.18 -23.05 10.90
N VAL A 14 -50.20 -23.92 10.67
CA VAL A 14 -48.92 -23.53 10.04
C VAL A 14 -48.35 -24.69 9.23
N VAL A 15 -48.82 -24.94 8.00
CA VAL A 15 -48.09 -25.79 7.02
C VAL A 15 -48.24 -25.28 5.57
N VAL A 16 -48.61 -24.03 5.30
CA VAL A 16 -48.67 -23.53 3.91
C VAL A 16 -48.06 -22.13 3.80
N ALA A 17 -46.75 -22.02 4.01
CA ALA A 17 -45.97 -20.82 3.68
C ALA A 17 -44.44 -21.09 3.65
N ALA A 18 -44.00 -22.18 3.00
CA ALA A 18 -42.56 -22.50 2.94
C ALA A 18 -42.11 -23.06 1.58
N SER A 19 -42.73 -22.62 0.49
CA SER A 19 -42.39 -23.15 -0.85
C SER A 19 -42.36 -22.09 -1.97
N VAL A 20 -42.23 -20.80 -1.65
CA VAL A 20 -42.03 -19.74 -2.65
C VAL A 20 -40.89 -18.83 -2.23
N ALA A 21 -39.65 -19.31 -2.36
CA ALA A 21 -38.42 -18.50 -2.47
C ALA A 21 -37.20 -19.40 -2.81
N LEU A 22 -37.33 -20.25 -3.82
CA LEU A 22 -36.18 -20.76 -4.58
C LEU A 22 -36.38 -20.31 -6.03
N LEU A 23 -36.39 -18.99 -6.23
CA LEU A 23 -36.09 -18.43 -7.54
C LEU A 23 -34.57 -18.57 -7.67
N GLY A 24 -34.17 -19.49 -8.56
CA GLY A 24 -32.81 -19.96 -8.68
C GLY A 24 -31.82 -18.82 -8.91
N ALA A 25 -30.76 -18.80 -8.11
CA ALA A 25 -29.50 -18.27 -8.58
C ALA A 25 -29.13 -19.07 -9.83
N SER A 26 -29.30 -18.47 -11.00
CA SER A 26 -28.75 -18.99 -12.24
C SER A 26 -27.24 -19.10 -12.01
N ALA A 27 -26.71 -20.33 -12.02
CA ALA A 27 -25.27 -20.54 -11.96
C ALA A 27 -24.62 -19.73 -13.08
N THR A 28 -23.67 -18.87 -12.72
CA THR A 28 -22.87 -18.08 -13.66
C THR A 28 -22.25 -19.05 -14.67
N PRO A 29 -22.35 -18.79 -15.99
CA PRO A 29 -21.72 -19.64 -16.99
C PRO A 29 -20.24 -19.83 -16.63
N PRO A 30 -19.68 -21.04 -16.77
CA PRO A 30 -18.27 -21.25 -16.52
C PRO A 30 -17.45 -20.33 -17.45
N PRO A 31 -16.30 -19.82 -16.99
CA PRO A 31 -15.44 -18.96 -17.80
C PRO A 31 -15.06 -19.65 -19.11
N ILE A 32 -14.95 -18.86 -20.18
CA ILE A 32 -14.39 -19.32 -21.45
C ILE A 32 -12.93 -19.70 -21.19
N PRO A 33 -12.53 -20.95 -21.49
CA PRO A 33 -11.14 -21.35 -21.32
C PRO A 33 -10.20 -20.50 -22.19
N ASP A 34 -9.07 -20.10 -21.62
CA ASP A 34 -8.01 -19.42 -22.35
C ASP A 34 -7.51 -20.28 -23.52
N ASP A 35 -7.25 -19.66 -24.69
CA ASP A 35 -6.56 -20.33 -25.78
C ASP A 35 -5.07 -20.50 -25.42
N PRO A 36 -4.57 -21.73 -25.21
CA PRO A 36 -3.17 -21.95 -24.86
C PRO A 36 -2.18 -21.57 -25.98
N ALA A 37 -2.66 -21.35 -27.21
CA ALA A 37 -1.86 -20.90 -28.34
C ALA A 37 -1.80 -19.37 -28.49
N ASP A 38 -2.63 -18.60 -27.76
CA ASP A 38 -2.61 -17.14 -27.83
C ASP A 38 -1.39 -16.57 -27.08
N PRO A 39 -0.44 -15.91 -27.78
CA PRO A 39 0.74 -15.34 -27.15
C PRO A 39 0.41 -14.20 -26.18
N THR A 40 -0.74 -13.53 -26.34
CA THR A 40 -1.19 -12.47 -25.43
C THR A 40 -1.56 -13.08 -24.10
N ARG A 41 -2.51 -14.01 -24.07
CA ARG A 41 -2.96 -14.71 -22.86
C ARG A 41 -1.86 -15.47 -22.14
N ALA A 42 -0.93 -16.08 -22.89
CA ALA A 42 0.24 -16.76 -22.34
C ALA A 42 1.24 -15.81 -21.64
N ALA A 43 1.25 -14.53 -22.01
CA ALA A 43 2.13 -13.52 -21.41
C ALA A 43 1.54 -12.82 -20.17
N GLU A 44 0.28 -13.09 -19.83
CA GLU A 44 -0.43 -12.55 -18.66
C GLU A 44 -0.09 -13.32 -17.37
N TYR A 45 1.21 -13.41 -17.06
CA TYR A 45 1.75 -14.21 -15.96
C TYR A 45 1.14 -13.86 -14.59
N TRP A 46 0.65 -12.63 -14.41
CA TRP A 46 0.04 -12.17 -13.16
C TRP A 46 -1.27 -12.92 -12.87
N LEU A 47 -1.97 -13.41 -13.89
CA LEU A 47 -3.22 -14.15 -13.70
C LEU A 47 -3.01 -15.45 -12.91
N ASP A 48 -1.86 -16.09 -13.08
CA ASP A 48 -1.46 -17.27 -12.28
C ASP A 48 -0.71 -16.85 -11.01
N GLY A 49 0.24 -15.91 -11.12
CA GLY A 49 1.08 -15.49 -9.99
C GLY A 49 0.28 -14.91 -8.82
N ALA A 50 -0.82 -14.20 -9.09
CA ALA A 50 -1.76 -13.68 -8.10
C ALA A 50 -2.99 -14.59 -7.89
N ARG A 51 -2.99 -15.81 -8.46
CA ARG A 51 -4.07 -16.81 -8.35
C ARG A 51 -5.45 -16.30 -8.77
N ILE A 52 -5.49 -15.46 -9.81
CA ILE A 52 -6.71 -14.85 -10.35
C ILE A 52 -7.54 -15.89 -11.11
N ARG A 53 -6.91 -16.80 -11.87
CA ARG A 53 -7.64 -17.88 -12.57
C ARG A 53 -8.36 -18.83 -11.61
N GLU A 54 -7.79 -19.03 -10.42
CA GLU A 54 -8.45 -19.79 -9.34
C GLU A 54 -9.65 -19.02 -8.77
N ALA A 55 -9.51 -17.71 -8.57
CA ALA A 55 -10.60 -16.83 -8.14
C ALA A 55 -11.79 -16.83 -9.12
N TRP A 56 -11.53 -16.88 -10.43
CA TRP A 56 -12.56 -16.94 -11.48
C TRP A 56 -13.46 -18.18 -11.44
N GLN A 57 -13.09 -19.21 -10.68
CA GLN A 57 -13.99 -20.34 -10.41
C GLN A 57 -15.15 -19.96 -9.47
N THR A 58 -15.09 -18.79 -8.82
CA THR A 58 -16.14 -18.27 -7.93
C THR A 58 -16.84 -17.05 -8.54
N THR A 59 -16.09 -16.05 -9.01
CA THR A 59 -16.62 -14.82 -9.62
C THR A 59 -15.58 -14.19 -10.54
N ARG A 60 -16.04 -13.36 -11.49
CA ARG A 60 -15.20 -12.57 -12.39
C ARG A 60 -15.45 -11.06 -12.27
N GLY A 61 -16.13 -10.62 -11.20
CA GLY A 61 -16.30 -9.20 -10.86
C GLY A 61 -17.65 -8.61 -11.25
N GLU A 62 -18.63 -9.42 -11.67
CA GLU A 62 -19.97 -8.96 -12.03
C GLU A 62 -20.60 -8.13 -10.90
N GLY A 63 -21.26 -7.03 -11.28
CA GLY A 63 -22.00 -6.15 -10.38
C GLY A 63 -21.14 -5.15 -9.62
N VAL A 64 -19.84 -5.07 -9.91
CA VAL A 64 -18.91 -4.14 -9.24
C VAL A 64 -18.39 -3.10 -10.24
N THR A 65 -18.31 -1.86 -9.81
CA THR A 65 -17.84 -0.73 -10.64
C THR A 65 -16.46 -0.23 -10.20
N ILE A 66 -15.49 -0.24 -11.12
CA ILE A 66 -14.13 0.29 -10.91
C ILE A 66 -14.00 1.64 -11.64
N ALA A 67 -13.79 2.71 -10.89
CA ALA A 67 -13.41 4.00 -11.45
C ALA A 67 -11.90 4.09 -11.68
N VAL A 68 -11.51 4.44 -12.90
CA VAL A 68 -10.12 4.67 -13.30
C VAL A 68 -9.93 6.16 -13.50
N ILE A 69 -9.24 6.81 -12.56
CA ILE A 69 -8.83 8.22 -12.67
C ILE A 69 -7.43 8.25 -13.27
N ASP A 70 -7.34 8.51 -14.57
CA ASP A 70 -6.08 8.41 -15.33
C ASP A 70 -6.17 9.24 -16.64
N THR A 71 -5.36 8.98 -17.66
CA THR A 71 -5.35 9.73 -18.93
C THR A 71 -6.57 9.46 -19.84
N GLY A 72 -7.56 8.71 -19.36
CA GLY A 72 -8.77 8.33 -20.09
C GLY A 72 -8.69 6.94 -20.73
N ILE A 73 -9.85 6.31 -20.90
CA ILE A 73 -9.98 4.96 -21.47
C ILE A 73 -10.44 5.05 -22.93
N GLY A 74 -9.54 4.66 -23.85
CA GLY A 74 -9.79 4.64 -25.28
C GLY A 74 -10.98 3.77 -25.67
N LYS A 75 -11.56 4.08 -26.84
CA LYS A 75 -12.68 3.31 -27.41
C LYS A 75 -12.12 2.10 -28.18
N VAL A 76 -11.85 1.02 -27.44
CA VAL A 76 -11.34 -0.24 -27.98
C VAL A 76 -12.42 -1.33 -27.85
N PRO A 77 -13.31 -1.51 -28.84
CA PRO A 77 -14.46 -2.43 -28.72
C PRO A 77 -14.07 -3.89 -28.39
N GLY A 78 -12.93 -4.36 -28.89
CA GLY A 78 -12.45 -5.73 -28.67
C GLY A 78 -11.94 -6.00 -27.25
N VAL A 79 -11.76 -4.96 -26.41
CA VAL A 79 -11.23 -5.10 -25.04
C VAL A 79 -12.20 -4.52 -24.02
N PHE A 80 -12.70 -3.31 -24.28
CA PHE A 80 -13.57 -2.60 -23.35
C PHE A 80 -15.04 -2.69 -23.73
N GLY A 81 -15.40 -3.19 -24.91
CA GLY A 81 -16.78 -3.37 -25.37
C GLY A 81 -17.77 -2.37 -24.77
N ASP A 82 -18.68 -2.92 -23.96
CA ASP A 82 -19.66 -2.28 -23.08
C ASP A 82 -19.22 -2.18 -21.61
N ALA A 83 -17.98 -2.56 -21.27
CA ALA A 83 -17.42 -2.48 -19.91
C ALA A 83 -17.36 -1.06 -19.37
N VAL A 84 -17.07 -0.07 -20.21
CA VAL A 84 -17.03 1.34 -19.77
C VAL A 84 -18.44 1.91 -19.84
N VAL A 85 -19.12 1.93 -18.68
CA VAL A 85 -20.54 2.28 -18.54
C VAL A 85 -20.78 3.78 -18.31
N GLY A 86 -19.72 4.52 -17.98
CA GLY A 86 -19.78 5.96 -17.76
C GLY A 86 -18.40 6.60 -17.74
N GLY A 87 -18.37 7.93 -17.75
CA GLY A 87 -17.12 8.66 -17.60
C GLY A 87 -17.29 10.17 -17.65
N THR A 88 -16.20 10.87 -17.34
CA THR A 88 -16.12 12.32 -17.34
C THR A 88 -14.69 12.79 -17.63
N ASP A 89 -14.57 13.99 -18.18
CA ASP A 89 -13.30 14.72 -18.20
C ASP A 89 -13.29 15.80 -17.12
N VAL A 90 -12.30 15.74 -16.24
CA VAL A 90 -12.09 16.77 -15.21
C VAL A 90 -10.93 17.71 -15.56
N SER A 91 -10.18 17.42 -16.62
CA SER A 91 -9.02 18.21 -17.05
C SER A 91 -9.37 19.49 -17.82
N GLY A 92 -10.54 19.51 -18.47
CA GLY A 92 -10.96 20.56 -19.40
C GLY A 92 -10.35 20.44 -20.81
N ALA A 93 -9.60 19.38 -21.08
CA ALA A 93 -8.94 19.13 -22.36
C ALA A 93 -9.45 17.86 -23.08
N GLY A 94 -10.18 17.00 -22.36
CA GLY A 94 -10.70 15.73 -22.87
C GLY A 94 -12.11 15.84 -23.45
N THR A 95 -12.72 14.68 -23.65
CA THR A 95 -14.12 14.56 -24.07
C THR A 95 -15.02 14.34 -22.84
N PRO A 96 -16.30 14.78 -22.87
CA PRO A 96 -17.19 14.65 -21.72
C PRO A 96 -17.44 13.23 -21.21
N ASP A 97 -17.15 12.20 -22.01
CA ASP A 97 -17.26 10.79 -21.61
C ASP A 97 -15.95 10.27 -20.99
N GLY A 98 -14.91 11.10 -20.86
CA GLY A 98 -13.61 10.74 -20.30
C GLY A 98 -12.82 9.76 -21.17
N ARG A 99 -13.20 9.56 -22.44
CA ARG A 99 -12.67 8.48 -23.31
C ARG A 99 -11.65 8.93 -24.33
N THR A 100 -11.26 10.20 -24.31
CA THR A 100 -10.16 10.72 -25.12
C THR A 100 -8.86 10.63 -24.33
N PRO A 101 -7.87 9.85 -24.83
CA PRO A 101 -6.50 9.86 -24.33
C PRO A 101 -5.93 11.27 -24.14
N LEU A 102 -5.40 11.55 -22.95
CA LEU A 102 -4.79 12.83 -22.59
C LEU A 102 -3.29 12.68 -22.34
N GLY A 103 -2.51 13.58 -22.95
CA GLY A 103 -1.05 13.61 -22.80
C GLY A 103 -0.32 13.14 -24.06
N ALA A 104 0.80 13.80 -24.37
CA ALA A 104 1.54 13.56 -25.60
C ALA A 104 2.40 12.27 -25.56
N ILE A 105 2.83 11.86 -24.37
CA ILE A 105 3.69 10.68 -24.16
C ILE A 105 2.87 9.55 -23.54
N ASP A 106 2.08 9.87 -22.51
CA ASP A 106 1.39 8.86 -21.68
C ASP A 106 -0.11 8.76 -21.98
N GLY A 107 -0.57 9.23 -23.15
CA GLY A 107 -2.00 9.24 -23.50
C GLY A 107 -2.66 7.85 -23.45
N ASN A 108 -1.89 6.78 -23.69
CA ASN A 108 -2.40 5.41 -23.65
C ASN A 108 -2.47 4.81 -22.23
N HIS A 109 -1.91 5.49 -21.22
CA HIS A 109 -1.73 4.95 -19.88
C HIS A 109 -3.05 4.50 -19.23
N GLY A 110 -4.10 5.32 -19.28
CA GLY A 110 -5.41 4.96 -18.74
C GLY A 110 -6.03 3.74 -19.40
N SER A 111 -5.75 3.51 -20.69
CA SER A 111 -6.20 2.30 -21.41
C SER A 111 -5.40 1.07 -20.97
N TRP A 112 -4.07 1.19 -20.78
CA TRP A 112 -3.27 0.11 -20.22
C TRP A 112 -3.73 -0.29 -18.82
N VAL A 113 -3.96 0.71 -17.95
CA VAL A 113 -4.49 0.53 -16.60
C VAL A 113 -5.85 -0.17 -16.61
N ALA A 114 -6.81 0.33 -17.39
CA ALA A 114 -8.14 -0.24 -17.47
C ALA A 114 -8.13 -1.67 -18.04
N SER A 115 -7.24 -1.96 -18.99
CA SER A 115 -7.13 -3.30 -19.57
C SER A 115 -6.68 -4.34 -18.55
N LEU A 116 -5.78 -3.98 -17.62
CA LEU A 116 -5.39 -4.84 -16.50
C LEU A 116 -6.52 -5.00 -15.47
N ALA A 117 -7.28 -3.94 -15.18
CA ALA A 117 -8.36 -4.01 -14.19
C ALA A 117 -9.52 -4.88 -14.67
N ALA A 118 -10.09 -4.58 -15.83
CA ALA A 118 -11.36 -5.15 -16.28
C ALA A 118 -11.50 -5.24 -17.82
N GLY A 119 -10.40 -5.44 -18.56
CA GLY A 119 -10.50 -5.82 -19.97
C GLY A 119 -11.31 -7.12 -20.13
N ARG A 120 -12.28 -7.16 -21.05
CA ARG A 120 -13.20 -8.32 -21.18
C ARG A 120 -12.59 -9.54 -21.88
N GLY A 121 -11.46 -9.35 -22.58
CA GLY A 121 -10.90 -10.36 -23.49
C GLY A 121 -11.81 -10.63 -24.68
N ALA A 122 -11.30 -11.38 -25.65
CA ALA A 122 -12.11 -11.82 -26.79
C ALA A 122 -12.98 -13.04 -26.42
N ALA A 123 -14.14 -13.15 -27.05
CA ALA A 123 -15.10 -14.23 -26.81
C ALA A 123 -14.60 -15.62 -27.24
N ASP A 124 -13.48 -15.70 -27.97
CA ASP A 124 -12.82 -16.94 -28.38
C ASP A 124 -11.69 -17.36 -27.43
N GLY A 125 -11.54 -16.69 -26.29
CA GLY A 125 -10.49 -17.01 -25.29
C GLY A 125 -9.13 -16.38 -25.62
N THR A 126 -9.06 -15.46 -26.59
CA THR A 126 -7.83 -14.78 -27.01
C THR A 126 -7.77 -13.32 -26.53
N GLY A 127 -6.62 -12.68 -26.75
CA GLY A 127 -6.40 -11.26 -26.45
C GLY A 127 -6.13 -11.01 -24.98
N MET A 128 -5.96 -9.76 -24.60
CA MET A 128 -5.70 -9.40 -23.21
C MET A 128 -6.98 -9.44 -22.38
N ILE A 129 -6.91 -9.95 -21.14
CA ILE A 129 -8.03 -9.97 -20.19
C ILE A 129 -7.63 -9.33 -18.86
N GLY A 130 -8.53 -8.53 -18.30
CA GLY A 130 -8.34 -7.92 -16.99
C GLY A 130 -8.58 -8.89 -15.85
N VAL A 131 -8.23 -8.48 -14.65
CA VAL A 131 -8.41 -9.25 -13.41
C VAL A 131 -9.89 -9.49 -13.09
N ALA A 132 -10.73 -8.49 -13.28
CA ALA A 132 -12.18 -8.54 -13.07
C ALA A 132 -12.92 -8.27 -14.40
N PRO A 133 -12.92 -9.20 -15.36
CA PRO A 133 -13.40 -8.96 -16.72
C PRO A 133 -14.92 -8.75 -16.82
N GLU A 134 -15.69 -9.04 -15.76
CA GLU A 134 -17.14 -8.79 -15.70
C GLU A 134 -17.49 -7.57 -14.85
N ALA A 135 -16.49 -6.85 -14.31
CA ALA A 135 -16.71 -5.57 -13.67
C ALA A 135 -16.99 -4.46 -14.71
N ASP A 136 -17.70 -3.44 -14.26
CA ASP A 136 -17.91 -2.22 -15.02
C ASP A 136 -16.80 -1.20 -14.72
N LEU A 137 -16.54 -0.32 -15.69
CA LEU A 137 -15.51 0.71 -15.64
C LEU A 137 -16.14 2.11 -15.74
N LEU A 138 -15.66 3.02 -14.90
CA LEU A 138 -15.87 4.46 -15.07
C LEU A 138 -14.57 5.11 -15.55
N SER A 139 -14.63 5.83 -16.68
CA SER A 139 -13.47 6.52 -17.26
C SER A 139 -13.42 7.97 -16.80
N ILE A 140 -12.45 8.33 -15.95
CA ILE A 140 -12.32 9.70 -15.43
C ILE A 140 -11.00 10.26 -15.92
N SER A 141 -11.04 11.10 -16.96
CA SER A 141 -9.82 11.61 -17.58
C SER A 141 -9.26 12.82 -16.84
N VAL A 142 -8.00 12.72 -16.44
CA VAL A 142 -7.16 13.78 -15.89
C VAL A 142 -6.01 14.09 -16.85
N GLY A 143 -5.57 15.35 -16.85
CA GLY A 143 -4.40 15.80 -17.59
C GLY A 143 -3.24 16.05 -16.64
N PHE A 144 -2.11 15.38 -16.89
CA PHE A 144 -0.86 15.59 -16.18
C PHE A 144 -0.09 16.77 -16.81
N GLY A 145 0.04 17.87 -16.08
CA GLY A 145 0.84 19.03 -16.50
C GLY A 145 0.13 20.05 -17.40
N ALA A 146 0.90 20.80 -18.20
CA ALA A 146 0.47 22.02 -18.91
C ALA A 146 -0.60 21.80 -20.02
N ALA A 147 -0.97 20.55 -20.29
CA ALA A 147 -2.03 20.22 -21.24
C ALA A 147 -3.44 20.38 -20.64
N ALA A 148 -3.57 20.46 -19.31
CA ALA A 148 -4.87 20.62 -18.65
C ALA A 148 -5.21 22.10 -18.41
N ALA A 149 -6.49 22.44 -18.55
CA ALA A 149 -7.00 23.77 -18.19
C ALA A 149 -7.28 23.91 -16.69
N VAL A 150 -7.49 22.78 -16.00
CA VAL A 150 -7.80 22.70 -14.56
C VAL A 150 -6.55 22.28 -13.78
N PRO A 151 -6.22 22.89 -12.63
CA PRO A 151 -5.12 22.44 -11.78
C PRO A 151 -5.24 20.97 -11.37
N PHE A 152 -4.14 20.22 -11.39
CA PHE A 152 -4.15 18.77 -11.13
C PHE A 152 -4.78 18.40 -9.77
N THR A 153 -4.54 19.19 -8.73
CA THR A 153 -5.14 18.96 -7.40
C THR A 153 -6.67 19.05 -7.45
N GLU A 154 -7.21 20.06 -8.14
CA GLU A 154 -8.65 20.23 -8.35
C GLU A 154 -9.25 19.13 -9.24
N GLN A 155 -8.51 18.67 -10.26
CA GLN A 155 -8.92 17.54 -11.11
C GLN A 155 -9.13 16.28 -10.28
N VAL A 156 -8.16 15.93 -9.42
CA VAL A 156 -8.25 14.73 -8.57
C VAL A 156 -9.42 14.85 -7.60
N ALA A 157 -9.58 15.98 -6.91
CA ALA A 157 -10.69 16.17 -5.97
C ALA A 157 -12.07 16.04 -6.66
N LYS A 158 -12.24 16.63 -7.86
CA LYS A 158 -13.46 16.49 -8.66
C LYS A 158 -13.67 15.06 -9.15
N GLY A 159 -12.62 14.41 -9.63
CA GLY A 159 -12.67 13.03 -10.12
C GLY A 159 -13.08 12.06 -9.03
N MET A 160 -12.52 12.19 -7.83
CA MET A 160 -12.87 11.38 -6.66
C MET A 160 -14.35 11.50 -6.32
N ARG A 161 -14.87 12.73 -6.20
CA ARG A 161 -16.31 12.95 -5.90
C ARG A 161 -17.21 12.42 -7.01
N TRP A 162 -16.87 12.70 -8.26
CA TRP A 162 -17.65 12.23 -9.40
C TRP A 162 -17.70 10.69 -9.46
N ALA A 163 -16.58 10.01 -9.18
CA ALA A 163 -16.54 8.54 -9.13
C ALA A 163 -17.56 8.00 -8.12
N VAL A 164 -17.53 8.51 -6.90
CA VAL A 164 -18.45 8.11 -5.82
C VAL A 164 -19.91 8.39 -6.21
N ASP A 165 -20.20 9.60 -6.71
CA ASP A 165 -21.55 10.02 -7.09
C ASP A 165 -22.12 9.21 -8.27
N ASN A 166 -21.26 8.56 -9.05
CA ASN A 166 -21.64 7.71 -10.19
C ASN A 166 -21.49 6.21 -9.89
N GLY A 167 -21.42 5.84 -8.61
CA GLY A 167 -21.55 4.45 -8.17
C GLY A 167 -20.26 3.64 -8.21
N ALA A 168 -19.09 4.28 -8.12
CA ALA A 168 -17.84 3.54 -7.98
C ALA A 168 -17.78 2.77 -6.65
N ASP A 169 -17.48 1.47 -6.74
CA ASP A 169 -17.16 0.62 -5.59
C ASP A 169 -15.68 0.69 -5.23
N ILE A 170 -14.84 0.83 -6.28
CA ILE A 170 -13.40 0.93 -6.21
C ILE A 170 -12.95 2.12 -7.04
N ILE A 171 -12.01 2.90 -6.51
CA ILE A 171 -11.29 3.93 -7.26
C ILE A 171 -9.83 3.52 -7.38
N ASN A 172 -9.34 3.42 -8.61
CA ASN A 172 -7.93 3.18 -8.92
C ASN A 172 -7.24 4.49 -9.32
N LEU A 173 -6.18 4.83 -8.60
CA LEU A 173 -5.28 5.95 -8.89
C LEU A 173 -3.89 5.41 -9.28
N SER A 174 -3.61 5.34 -10.58
CA SER A 174 -2.34 4.82 -11.10
C SER A 174 -1.25 5.88 -11.20
N PHE A 175 -1.27 6.88 -10.32
CA PHE A 175 -0.31 7.97 -10.26
C PHE A 175 0.05 8.33 -8.80
N THR A 176 1.17 9.03 -8.66
CA THR A 176 1.59 9.69 -7.43
C THR A 176 2.26 11.01 -7.78
N THR A 177 2.31 11.94 -6.84
CA THR A 177 3.21 13.08 -6.86
C THR A 177 4.58 12.66 -6.30
N ASN A 178 5.58 13.53 -6.47
CA ASN A 178 6.88 13.39 -5.81
C ASN A 178 6.96 14.18 -4.49
N THR A 179 5.80 14.44 -3.85
CA THR A 179 5.69 15.17 -2.58
C THR A 179 5.01 14.29 -1.54
N LEU A 180 5.50 14.35 -0.28
CA LEU A 180 4.89 13.59 0.82
C LEU A 180 3.48 14.11 1.15
N ASP A 181 3.32 15.43 1.11
CA ASP A 181 2.08 16.12 1.43
C ASP A 181 1.16 16.25 0.23
N TRP A 182 -0.12 16.48 0.53
CA TRP A 182 -1.19 16.75 -0.43
C TRP A 182 -1.94 18.03 -0.10
N ASP A 183 -2.59 18.57 -1.13
CA ASP A 183 -3.45 19.75 -1.05
C ASP A 183 -4.69 19.45 -0.18
N GLU A 184 -5.09 20.40 0.68
CA GLU A 184 -6.22 20.22 1.61
C GLU A 184 -7.54 19.90 0.90
N SER A 185 -7.71 20.27 -0.39
CA SER A 185 -8.87 19.84 -1.18
C SER A 185 -9.01 18.33 -1.34
N TRP A 186 -7.93 17.56 -1.14
CA TRP A 186 -7.97 16.10 -1.15
C TRP A 186 -8.48 15.53 0.17
N ASP A 187 -8.39 16.26 1.29
CA ASP A 187 -8.89 15.81 2.60
C ASP A 187 -10.37 15.42 2.48
N ASP A 188 -11.20 16.36 2.04
CA ASP A 188 -12.64 16.14 1.88
C ASP A 188 -12.98 15.14 0.77
N ALA A 189 -12.18 15.09 -0.31
CA ALA A 189 -12.46 14.22 -1.45
C ALA A 189 -12.22 12.74 -1.14
N PHE A 190 -11.13 12.44 -0.42
CA PHE A 190 -10.82 11.07 0.02
C PHE A 190 -11.72 10.65 1.19
N LEU A 191 -11.99 11.55 2.15
CA LEU A 191 -12.97 11.29 3.20
C LEU A 191 -14.34 10.96 2.61
N TYR A 192 -14.80 11.70 1.60
CA TYR A 192 -16.07 11.44 0.93
C TYR A 192 -16.13 10.02 0.34
N ALA A 193 -15.05 9.54 -0.28
CA ALA A 193 -14.98 8.17 -0.78
C ALA A 193 -15.04 7.13 0.36
N PHE A 194 -14.31 7.35 1.45
CA PHE A 194 -14.32 6.44 2.61
C PHE A 194 -15.68 6.39 3.31
N GLU A 195 -16.36 7.53 3.45
CA GLU A 195 -17.69 7.64 4.05
C GLU A 195 -18.77 6.95 3.20
N HIS A 196 -18.56 6.84 1.89
CA HIS A 196 -19.45 6.13 0.96
C HIS A 196 -19.03 4.67 0.72
N ASP A 197 -18.18 4.11 1.59
CA ASP A 197 -17.72 2.73 1.51
C ASP A 197 -17.06 2.40 0.17
N VAL A 198 -16.15 3.26 -0.31
CA VAL A 198 -15.38 3.05 -1.55
C VAL A 198 -13.95 2.62 -1.22
N VAL A 199 -13.46 1.57 -1.88
CA VAL A 199 -12.06 1.14 -1.78
C VAL A 199 -11.19 2.03 -2.67
N VAL A 200 -10.21 2.72 -2.11
CA VAL A 200 -9.27 3.55 -2.89
C VAL A 200 -7.92 2.84 -2.99
N VAL A 201 -7.52 2.49 -4.21
CA VAL A 201 -6.27 1.78 -4.53
C VAL A 201 -5.31 2.72 -5.24
N VAL A 202 -4.06 2.80 -4.78
CA VAL A 202 -3.09 3.80 -5.25
C VAL A 202 -1.75 3.17 -5.60
N ALA A 203 -1.17 3.55 -6.73
CA ALA A 203 0.18 3.15 -7.10
C ALA A 203 1.23 3.80 -6.18
N ALA A 204 2.23 3.04 -5.73
CA ALA A 204 3.29 3.58 -4.85
C ALA A 204 4.22 4.58 -5.57
N GLY A 205 4.36 4.50 -6.89
CA GLY A 205 5.29 5.32 -7.69
C GLY A 205 6.52 4.56 -8.15
N ASN A 206 7.24 5.11 -9.14
CA ASN A 206 8.32 4.42 -9.84
C ASN A 206 9.65 5.18 -9.68
N ARG A 207 10.69 4.54 -9.14
CA ARG A 207 12.03 5.16 -9.02
C ARG A 207 12.63 5.51 -10.38
N GLY A 208 12.40 4.68 -11.40
CA GLY A 208 12.87 4.93 -12.76
C GLY A 208 12.25 6.16 -13.42
N SER A 209 11.11 6.63 -12.89
CA SER A 209 10.44 7.88 -13.29
C SER A 209 10.80 9.07 -12.40
N GLY A 210 11.76 8.90 -11.47
CA GLY A 210 12.23 9.94 -10.55
C GLY A 210 11.55 9.95 -9.17
N THR A 211 10.66 9.00 -8.88
CA THR A 211 9.98 8.90 -7.58
C THR A 211 10.86 8.16 -6.58
N ASN A 212 11.76 8.89 -5.92
CA ASN A 212 12.70 8.33 -4.93
C ASN A 212 12.09 8.18 -3.52
N ILE A 213 10.95 8.81 -3.28
CA ILE A 213 10.17 8.74 -2.05
C ILE A 213 8.72 8.44 -2.42
N ILE A 214 8.01 7.69 -1.59
CA ILE A 214 6.56 7.54 -1.76
C ILE A 214 5.89 8.90 -1.57
N GLY A 215 4.92 9.25 -2.41
CA GLY A 215 4.25 10.55 -2.38
C GLY A 215 2.74 10.44 -2.30
N ALA A 216 2.06 11.58 -2.26
CA ALA A 216 0.61 11.60 -2.27
C ALA A 216 0.06 11.18 -3.66
N PRO A 217 -1.06 10.44 -3.76
CA PRO A 217 -1.95 10.08 -2.66
C PRO A 217 -1.55 8.80 -1.90
N ALA A 218 -0.45 8.14 -2.25
CA ALA A 218 -0.01 6.90 -1.58
C ALA A 218 0.41 7.09 -0.10
N THR A 219 0.54 8.34 0.34
CA THR A 219 0.76 8.73 1.74
C THR A 219 -0.52 9.01 2.53
N ILE A 220 -1.70 9.06 1.88
CA ILE A 220 -2.98 9.36 2.53
C ILE A 220 -3.42 8.14 3.37
N PRO A 221 -3.66 8.30 4.68
CA PRO A 221 -4.15 7.20 5.51
C PRO A 221 -5.49 6.65 5.01
N GLY A 222 -5.61 5.33 4.99
CA GLY A 222 -6.82 4.62 4.58
C GLY A 222 -6.87 4.20 3.11
N VAL A 223 -5.98 4.71 2.26
CA VAL A 223 -5.83 4.16 0.89
C VAL A 223 -5.04 2.85 0.92
N LEU A 224 -5.33 1.95 -0.02
CA LEU A 224 -4.54 0.75 -0.24
C LEU A 224 -3.43 1.04 -1.26
N THR A 225 -2.25 1.35 -0.75
CA THR A 225 -1.07 1.62 -1.56
C THR A 225 -0.42 0.32 -2.05
N VAL A 226 -0.11 0.26 -3.35
CA VAL A 226 0.36 -0.94 -4.03
C VAL A 226 1.81 -0.77 -4.52
N GLY A 227 2.70 -1.59 -3.98
CA GLY A 227 4.08 -1.75 -4.44
C GLY A 227 4.21 -2.69 -5.64
N GLY A 228 5.38 -2.67 -6.28
CA GLY A 228 5.64 -3.42 -7.52
C GLY A 228 6.68 -4.52 -7.36
N VAL A 229 6.37 -5.71 -7.89
CA VAL A 229 7.30 -6.84 -7.99
C VAL A 229 7.50 -7.31 -9.44
N ASP A 230 8.60 -8.00 -9.69
CA ASP A 230 8.82 -8.73 -10.93
C ASP A 230 8.07 -10.07 -10.97
N GLN A 231 8.25 -10.80 -12.07
CA GLN A 231 7.63 -12.12 -12.31
C GLN A 231 7.98 -13.19 -11.27
N THR A 232 9.06 -12.99 -10.50
CA THR A 232 9.51 -13.92 -9.45
C THR A 232 9.00 -13.53 -8.06
N GLY A 233 8.28 -12.41 -7.96
CA GLY A 233 7.86 -11.83 -6.68
C GLY A 233 8.95 -11.02 -6.00
N THR A 234 10.05 -10.70 -6.68
CA THR A 234 11.11 -9.83 -6.16
C THR A 234 10.72 -8.36 -6.33
N ALA A 235 10.86 -7.55 -5.28
CA ALA A 235 10.57 -6.11 -5.33
C ALA A 235 11.32 -5.44 -6.48
N SER A 236 10.59 -4.72 -7.34
CA SER A 236 11.21 -4.01 -8.46
C SER A 236 12.02 -2.81 -7.95
N VAL A 237 13.23 -2.66 -8.49
CA VAL A 237 14.10 -1.53 -8.20
C VAL A 237 13.67 -0.28 -8.96
N GLU A 238 13.12 -0.41 -10.17
CA GLU A 238 12.81 0.72 -11.06
C GLU A 238 11.32 1.02 -11.11
N ALA A 239 10.48 -0.02 -11.20
CA ALA A 239 9.04 0.08 -11.35
C ALA A 239 8.29 0.23 -10.01
N SER A 240 9.00 0.31 -8.88
CA SER A 240 8.42 0.55 -7.56
C SER A 240 9.29 1.49 -6.73
N THR A 241 8.65 2.28 -5.89
CA THR A 241 9.30 2.97 -4.76
C THR A 241 9.23 2.09 -3.50
N GLN A 242 9.77 2.62 -2.41
CA GLN A 242 9.65 2.03 -1.07
C GLN A 242 9.00 3.02 -0.12
N GLY A 243 8.23 2.50 0.84
CA GLY A 243 7.57 3.32 1.84
C GLY A 243 6.82 2.48 2.86
N ILE A 244 6.75 2.98 4.09
CA ILE A 244 6.00 2.32 5.17
C ILE A 244 4.47 2.36 4.95
N THR A 245 4.00 3.11 3.94
CA THR A 245 2.58 3.17 3.59
C THR A 245 2.17 2.09 2.59
N ILE A 246 3.10 1.33 2.00
CA ILE A 246 2.79 0.22 1.08
C ILE A 246 2.01 -0.86 1.84
N GLY A 247 0.79 -1.14 1.43
CA GLY A 247 -0.07 -2.15 2.06
C GLY A 247 0.06 -3.54 1.42
N ILE A 248 0.30 -3.62 0.11
CA ILE A 248 0.41 -4.87 -0.61
C ILE A 248 1.32 -4.68 -1.82
N SER A 249 1.94 -5.75 -2.32
CA SER A 249 2.67 -5.72 -3.58
C SER A 249 2.04 -6.63 -4.64
N ALA A 250 2.10 -6.18 -5.89
CA ALA A 250 1.56 -6.89 -7.04
C ALA A 250 2.50 -6.78 -8.25
N PRO A 251 2.35 -7.65 -9.27
CA PRO A 251 3.17 -7.62 -10.47
C PRO A 251 3.23 -6.24 -11.14
N SER A 252 4.44 -5.77 -11.46
CA SER A 252 4.69 -4.44 -12.04
C SER A 252 5.67 -4.43 -13.21
N GLU A 253 6.33 -5.54 -13.51
CA GLU A 253 7.35 -5.63 -14.58
C GLU A 253 6.86 -6.49 -15.75
N GLY A 254 7.20 -6.08 -16.97
CA GLY A 254 6.86 -6.87 -18.17
C GLY A 254 5.36 -7.12 -18.34
N LEU A 255 4.52 -6.19 -17.86
CA LEU A 255 3.07 -6.24 -17.99
C LEU A 255 2.66 -6.02 -19.45
N LEU A 256 1.47 -6.49 -19.82
CA LEU A 256 0.80 -6.07 -21.04
C LEU A 256 -0.25 -5.02 -20.74
N GLY A 257 -0.59 -4.22 -21.74
CA GLY A 257 -1.68 -3.25 -21.72
C GLY A 257 -2.21 -3.06 -23.14
N VAL A 258 -3.48 -2.71 -23.29
CA VAL A 258 -4.04 -2.33 -24.60
C VAL A 258 -4.14 -0.82 -24.73
N SER A 259 -3.43 -0.28 -25.71
CA SER A 259 -3.43 1.14 -26.07
C SER A 259 -4.78 1.58 -26.63
N ALA A 260 -5.03 2.89 -26.67
CA ALA A 260 -6.31 3.43 -27.13
C ALA A 260 -6.58 3.20 -28.64
N ASP A 261 -5.55 2.91 -29.41
CA ASP A 261 -5.60 2.49 -30.81
C ASP A 261 -5.82 0.97 -30.99
N GLY A 262 -5.86 0.22 -29.88
CA GLY A 262 -6.06 -1.23 -29.86
C GLY A 262 -4.77 -2.06 -29.91
N GLU A 263 -3.59 -1.43 -29.94
CA GLU A 263 -2.33 -2.17 -29.93
C GLU A 263 -2.00 -2.71 -28.53
N VAL A 264 -1.49 -3.95 -28.47
CA VAL A 264 -0.96 -4.53 -27.23
C VAL A 264 0.47 -4.04 -27.03
N ALA A 265 0.71 -3.38 -25.90
CA ALA A 265 2.01 -2.86 -25.52
C ALA A 265 2.56 -3.58 -24.28
N ARG A 266 3.88 -3.76 -24.23
CA ARG A 266 4.57 -4.19 -23.01
C ARG A 266 5.02 -2.96 -22.23
N TRP A 267 4.74 -2.94 -20.93
CA TRP A 267 5.03 -1.81 -20.05
C TRP A 267 5.36 -2.27 -18.63
N ARG A 268 5.66 -1.31 -17.76
CA ARG A 268 6.00 -1.55 -16.35
C ARG A 268 5.73 -0.33 -15.49
N GLY A 269 5.50 -0.57 -14.21
CA GLY A 269 5.26 0.44 -13.20
C GLY A 269 4.25 -0.04 -12.15
N THR A 270 4.31 0.53 -10.95
CA THR A 270 3.27 0.37 -9.93
C THR A 270 1.89 0.83 -10.42
N SER A 271 1.85 1.69 -11.44
CA SER A 271 0.65 2.05 -12.19
C SER A 271 -0.07 0.86 -12.83
N GLY A 272 0.63 -0.25 -13.10
CA GLY A 272 0.03 -1.53 -13.52
C GLY A 272 -0.22 -2.51 -12.36
N ALA A 273 0.50 -2.38 -11.25
CA ALA A 273 0.25 -3.16 -10.04
C ALA A 273 -1.06 -2.75 -9.34
N ALA A 274 -1.34 -1.44 -9.27
CA ALA A 274 -2.57 -0.90 -8.70
C ALA A 274 -3.87 -1.44 -9.34
N PRO A 275 -4.05 -1.44 -10.67
CA PRO A 275 -5.27 -1.97 -11.29
C PRO A 275 -5.42 -3.48 -11.14
N ILE A 276 -4.33 -4.23 -10.99
CA ILE A 276 -4.41 -5.66 -10.64
C ILE A 276 -5.09 -5.82 -9.27
N VAL A 277 -4.65 -5.04 -8.27
CA VAL A 277 -5.25 -5.06 -6.92
C VAL A 277 -6.67 -4.50 -6.91
N ALA A 278 -6.96 -3.46 -7.70
CA ALA A 278 -8.31 -2.93 -7.87
C ALA A 278 -9.27 -3.99 -8.45
N GLY A 279 -8.81 -4.77 -9.43
CA GLY A 279 -9.55 -5.91 -9.95
C GLY A 279 -9.75 -7.00 -8.89
N VAL A 280 -8.74 -7.32 -8.06
CA VAL A 280 -8.90 -8.25 -6.94
C VAL A 280 -9.95 -7.76 -5.93
N ALA A 281 -9.96 -6.45 -5.62
CA ALA A 281 -10.99 -5.85 -4.79
C ALA A 281 -12.40 -6.00 -5.39
N ALA A 282 -12.52 -5.87 -6.72
CA ALA A 282 -13.78 -6.12 -7.42
C ALA A 282 -14.22 -7.60 -7.35
N LEU A 283 -13.28 -8.54 -7.50
CA LEU A 283 -13.59 -9.97 -7.31
C LEU A 283 -14.08 -10.26 -5.88
N ILE A 284 -13.48 -9.62 -4.86
CA ILE A 284 -13.92 -9.78 -3.46
C ILE A 284 -15.33 -9.25 -3.28
N ARG A 285 -15.65 -8.03 -3.76
CA ARG A 285 -16.99 -7.46 -3.64
C ARG A 285 -18.04 -8.25 -4.40
N SER A 286 -17.72 -8.75 -5.59
CA SER A 286 -18.64 -9.58 -6.35
C SER A 286 -18.94 -10.91 -5.64
N ALA A 287 -17.95 -11.52 -4.98
CA ALA A 287 -18.15 -12.72 -4.17
C ALA A 287 -18.86 -12.44 -2.83
N HIS A 288 -18.72 -11.23 -2.29
CA HIS A 288 -19.27 -10.82 -0.99
C HIS A 288 -19.95 -9.44 -1.10
N PRO A 289 -21.16 -9.32 -1.70
CA PRO A 289 -21.74 -8.02 -2.07
C PRO A 289 -21.97 -7.04 -0.92
N ASP A 290 -22.15 -7.53 0.31
CA ASP A 290 -22.38 -6.71 1.50
C ASP A 290 -21.09 -6.36 2.27
N ILE A 291 -19.91 -6.70 1.72
CA ILE A 291 -18.63 -6.46 2.40
C ILE A 291 -18.24 -4.98 2.38
N LYS A 292 -17.81 -4.47 3.54
CA LYS A 292 -17.33 -3.08 3.67
C LYS A 292 -15.97 -2.90 3.03
N ALA A 293 -15.69 -1.70 2.54
CA ALA A 293 -14.40 -1.33 1.96
C ALA A 293 -13.21 -1.65 2.88
N ILE A 294 -13.33 -1.35 4.17
CA ILE A 294 -12.27 -1.64 5.16
C ILE A 294 -12.02 -3.14 5.32
N ASP A 295 -13.07 -3.96 5.17
CA ASP A 295 -12.98 -5.42 5.25
C ASP A 295 -12.41 -6.01 3.96
N VAL A 296 -12.66 -5.40 2.80
CA VAL A 296 -11.98 -5.73 1.54
C VAL A 296 -10.47 -5.52 1.68
N ILE A 297 -10.04 -4.34 2.15
CA ILE A 297 -8.63 -4.02 2.38
C ILE A 297 -8.03 -5.01 3.39
N ASN A 298 -8.72 -5.26 4.51
CA ASN A 298 -8.26 -6.20 5.53
C ASN A 298 -8.09 -7.63 4.97
N ARG A 299 -9.02 -8.10 4.13
CA ARG A 299 -8.89 -9.40 3.47
C ARG A 299 -7.64 -9.45 2.60
N ILE A 300 -7.45 -8.46 1.71
CA ILE A 300 -6.29 -8.40 0.81
C ILE A 300 -4.98 -8.51 1.59
N ILE A 301 -4.80 -7.73 2.66
CA ILE A 301 -3.54 -7.72 3.41
C ILE A 301 -3.37 -8.95 4.32
N LYS A 302 -4.46 -9.54 4.84
CA LYS A 302 -4.39 -10.72 5.73
C LYS A 302 -4.16 -12.01 4.97
N THR A 303 -4.57 -12.08 3.71
CA THR A 303 -4.38 -13.26 2.87
C THR A 303 -3.17 -13.14 1.94
N ALA A 304 -2.38 -12.07 2.07
CA ALA A 304 -1.19 -11.85 1.27
C ALA A 304 -0.23 -13.05 1.35
N ILE A 305 0.35 -13.43 0.22
CA ILE A 305 1.41 -14.43 0.16
C ILE A 305 2.64 -13.86 0.88
N PRO A 306 3.13 -14.52 1.94
CA PRO A 306 4.30 -14.04 2.66
C PRO A 306 5.55 -14.09 1.79
N VAL A 307 6.35 -13.03 1.83
CA VAL A 307 7.66 -12.99 1.18
C VAL A 307 8.74 -13.40 2.19
N PRO A 308 9.63 -14.36 1.85
CA PRO A 308 10.77 -14.71 2.70
C PRO A 308 11.62 -13.48 3.02
N ASP A 309 12.10 -13.39 4.26
CA ASP A 309 12.97 -12.32 4.75
C ASP A 309 12.37 -10.90 4.78
N ALA A 310 11.11 -10.72 4.39
CA ALA A 310 10.39 -9.46 4.54
C ALA A 310 10.15 -9.11 6.02
N ILE A 311 10.26 -7.81 6.33
CA ILE A 311 10.04 -7.24 7.67
C ILE A 311 8.55 -7.34 8.03
N LYS A 312 8.28 -7.74 9.28
CA LYS A 312 6.91 -7.88 9.81
C LYS A 312 6.57 -6.75 10.79
N PRO A 313 5.28 -6.36 10.92
CA PRO A 313 4.13 -6.89 10.18
C PRO A 313 3.99 -6.33 8.76
N GLN A 314 4.70 -5.24 8.44
CA GLN A 314 4.61 -4.54 7.17
C GLN A 314 6.02 -4.17 6.71
N ASP A 315 6.37 -4.61 5.51
CA ASP A 315 7.68 -4.38 4.89
C ASP A 315 7.64 -3.13 3.99
N PRO A 316 8.69 -2.29 3.97
CA PRO A 316 8.71 -1.09 3.11
C PRO A 316 8.73 -1.35 1.60
N LEU A 317 8.97 -2.58 1.15
CA LEU A 317 8.97 -2.99 -0.26
C LEU A 317 7.77 -3.89 -0.61
N TYR A 318 7.33 -4.72 0.35
CA TYR A 318 6.28 -5.71 0.11
C TYR A 318 4.95 -5.42 0.81
N GLY A 319 4.90 -4.41 1.68
CA GLY A 319 3.76 -4.22 2.58
C GLY A 319 3.51 -5.48 3.39
N TYR A 320 2.30 -6.03 3.33
CA TYR A 320 1.94 -7.27 4.01
C TYR A 320 2.30 -8.54 3.21
N GLY A 321 2.75 -8.41 1.95
CA GLY A 321 3.13 -9.52 1.08
C GLY A 321 2.67 -9.34 -0.37
N LEU A 322 2.62 -10.44 -1.13
CA LEU A 322 2.12 -10.43 -2.50
C LEU A 322 0.61 -10.67 -2.53
N VAL A 323 -0.10 -10.02 -3.44
CA VAL A 323 -1.55 -10.20 -3.59
C VAL A 323 -1.92 -11.65 -3.95
N ASP A 324 -2.96 -12.18 -3.31
CA ASP A 324 -3.53 -13.52 -3.57
C ASP A 324 -5.05 -13.41 -3.70
N ALA A 325 -5.54 -13.44 -4.93
CA ALA A 325 -6.96 -13.25 -5.24
C ALA A 325 -7.82 -14.40 -4.69
N ALA A 326 -7.39 -15.64 -4.88
CA ALA A 326 -8.14 -16.82 -4.48
C ALA A 326 -8.28 -16.92 -2.95
N ALA A 327 -7.19 -16.65 -2.22
CA ALA A 327 -7.24 -16.62 -0.76
C ALA A 327 -8.09 -15.44 -0.26
N ALA A 328 -7.97 -14.26 -0.87
CA ALA A 328 -8.75 -13.09 -0.47
C ALA A 328 -10.26 -13.26 -0.66
N ILE A 329 -10.70 -14.09 -1.61
CA ILE A 329 -12.13 -14.42 -1.80
C ILE A 329 -12.60 -15.50 -0.83
N SER A 330 -11.79 -16.54 -0.57
CA SER A 330 -12.25 -17.75 0.12
C SER A 330 -11.97 -17.80 1.62
N ALA A 331 -10.99 -17.05 2.12
CA ALA A 331 -10.57 -17.12 3.52
C ALA A 331 -11.64 -16.61 4.48
N ASP A 332 -11.72 -17.20 5.67
CA ASP A 332 -12.47 -16.62 6.79
C ASP A 332 -11.59 -15.58 7.50
N VAL A 333 -11.91 -14.30 7.31
CA VAL A 333 -11.17 -13.17 7.87
C VAL A 333 -12.14 -12.36 8.71
N ALA A 334 -11.82 -12.21 10.00
CA ALA A 334 -12.64 -11.44 10.92
C ALA A 334 -12.77 -9.97 10.44
N PRO A 335 -13.98 -9.39 10.47
CA PRO A 335 -14.19 -8.00 10.10
C PRO A 335 -13.49 -7.06 11.08
N VAL A 336 -13.14 -5.87 10.60
CA VAL A 336 -12.47 -4.82 11.36
C VAL A 336 -13.39 -3.62 11.56
N SER A 337 -13.18 -2.86 12.64
CA SER A 337 -13.93 -1.64 12.93
C SER A 337 -13.25 -0.37 12.43
N VAL A 338 -11.99 -0.47 12.01
CA VAL A 338 -11.15 0.64 11.53
C VAL A 338 -10.41 0.20 10.28
N ASN A 339 -10.08 1.15 9.41
CA ASN A 339 -9.29 0.87 8.22
C ASN A 339 -7.86 0.47 8.63
N PRO A 340 -7.36 -0.72 8.22
CA PRO A 340 -6.04 -1.17 8.62
C PRO A 340 -4.89 -0.33 8.03
N MET A 341 -5.16 0.49 7.00
CA MET A 341 -4.20 1.41 6.38
C MET A 341 -4.21 2.82 6.99
N GLY A 342 -4.88 2.99 8.13
CA GLY A 342 -4.93 4.24 8.88
C GLY A 342 -6.23 5.03 8.69
N ASP A 343 -6.38 6.09 9.48
CA ASP A 343 -7.58 6.92 9.54
C ASP A 343 -7.26 8.36 9.13
N LEU A 344 -7.77 8.78 7.97
CA LEU A 344 -7.57 10.11 7.43
C LEU A 344 -8.22 11.20 8.31
N ALA A 345 -9.39 10.94 8.89
CA ALA A 345 -10.08 11.91 9.74
C ALA A 345 -9.28 12.17 11.02
N GLU A 346 -8.70 11.12 11.60
CA GLU A 346 -7.79 11.25 12.73
C GLU A 346 -6.50 11.99 12.34
N TRP A 347 -5.92 11.67 11.18
CA TRP A 347 -4.74 12.36 10.67
C TRP A 347 -5.00 13.86 10.48
N ILE A 348 -6.09 14.23 9.82
CA ILE A 348 -6.49 15.64 9.62
C ILE A 348 -6.66 16.34 10.96
N ARG A 349 -7.35 15.70 11.92
CA ARG A 349 -7.57 16.25 13.26
C ARG A 349 -6.25 16.57 13.97
N PHE A 350 -5.21 15.74 13.81
CA PHE A 350 -3.92 15.95 14.45
C PHE A 350 -3.02 16.93 13.70
N PHE A 351 -2.89 16.79 12.38
CA PHE A 351 -1.88 17.52 11.61
C PHE A 351 -2.38 18.84 11.05
N ARG A 352 -3.60 18.92 10.49
CA ARG A 352 -4.14 20.19 9.94
C ARG A 352 -4.47 21.22 11.04
N ARG A 353 -5.01 20.76 12.17
CA ARG A 353 -5.40 21.65 13.29
C ARG A 353 -4.21 22.15 14.11
N ALA A 354 -3.09 21.42 14.10
CA ALA A 354 -1.87 21.87 14.78
C ALA A 354 -1.23 23.07 14.06
N ASP A 355 -1.50 23.24 12.76
CA ASP A 355 -1.03 24.38 11.96
C ASP A 355 -1.92 25.63 12.10
N ALA A 356 -3.05 25.54 12.85
CA ALA A 356 -3.88 26.71 13.15
C ALA A 356 -3.13 27.67 14.10
N GLU A 357 -3.04 28.94 13.72
CA GLU A 357 -2.42 30.01 14.52
C GLU A 357 -3.07 30.02 15.92
N PRO A 358 -2.27 30.03 17.03
CA PRO A 358 -2.85 30.00 18.36
C PRO A 358 -3.78 31.20 18.55
N GLU A 359 -5.02 30.94 18.97
CA GLU A 359 -5.89 32.02 19.43
C GLU A 359 -5.13 32.85 20.46
N PRO A 360 -5.22 34.20 20.42
CA PRO A 360 -4.62 35.03 21.46
C PRO A 360 -5.24 34.61 22.79
N GLU A 361 -4.47 33.89 23.62
CA GLU A 361 -4.94 33.49 24.93
C GLU A 361 -5.46 34.73 25.67
N PRO A 362 -6.63 34.67 26.34
CA PRO A 362 -7.05 35.75 27.20
C PRO A 362 -5.97 35.91 28.27
N VAL A 363 -5.23 37.03 28.21
CA VAL A 363 -4.14 37.34 29.14
C VAL A 363 -4.67 37.11 30.56
N PRO A 364 -4.18 36.09 31.29
CA PRO A 364 -4.67 35.85 32.63
C PRO A 364 -4.35 37.09 33.46
N THR A 365 -5.38 37.66 34.09
CA THR A 365 -5.18 38.75 35.05
C THR A 365 -4.43 38.15 36.23
N THR A 366 -3.10 38.30 36.22
CA THR A 366 -2.23 37.77 37.26
C THR A 366 -2.50 38.54 38.54
N THR A 367 -3.19 37.90 39.49
CA THR A 367 -3.11 38.35 40.88
C THR A 367 -1.70 38.00 41.34
N PRO A 368 -0.87 38.95 41.83
CA PRO A 368 0.50 38.63 42.20
C PRO A 368 0.51 37.63 43.36
N VAL A 369 0.93 36.41 43.08
CA VAL A 369 1.25 35.43 44.12
C VAL A 369 2.65 35.75 44.60
N ALA A 370 2.78 36.09 45.88
CA ALA A 370 4.08 36.32 46.50
C ALA A 370 4.84 34.98 46.61
N VAL A 371 5.76 34.76 45.68
CA VAL A 371 6.68 33.62 45.71
C VAL A 371 7.75 33.91 46.77
N PRO A 372 8.00 33.00 47.74
CA PRO A 372 9.10 33.18 48.68
C PRO A 372 10.44 33.27 47.91
N PRO A 373 11.37 34.12 48.35
CA PRO A 373 12.62 34.33 47.64
C PRO A 373 13.39 33.01 47.53
N LEU A 374 13.91 32.75 46.33
CA LEU A 374 14.77 31.60 46.07
C LEU A 374 15.99 31.63 47.02
N PRO A 375 16.47 30.46 47.49
CA PRO A 375 17.72 30.41 48.25
C PRO A 375 18.85 31.03 47.44
N ALA A 376 19.81 31.66 48.13
CA ALA A 376 20.95 32.29 47.50
C ALA A 376 21.68 31.28 46.61
N ALA A 377 21.97 31.67 45.36
CA ALA A 377 22.73 30.85 44.44
C ALA A 377 24.10 30.50 45.05
N ASP A 378 24.54 29.26 44.84
CA ASP A 378 25.88 28.83 45.23
C ASP A 378 26.93 29.74 44.57
N ALA A 379 27.98 30.06 45.34
CA ALA A 379 29.05 30.90 44.84
C ALA A 379 29.71 30.25 43.61
N PRO A 380 30.04 31.03 42.56
CA PRO A 380 30.74 30.50 41.40
C PRO A 380 32.07 29.88 41.85
N SER A 381 32.35 28.67 41.36
CA SER A 381 33.62 27.98 41.61
C SER A 381 34.79 28.83 41.09
N GLU A 382 35.81 29.02 41.92
CA GLU A 382 36.96 29.85 41.57
C GLU A 382 37.65 29.36 40.29
N PRO A 383 38.07 30.26 39.38
CA PRO A 383 38.74 29.89 38.15
C PRO A 383 40.09 29.21 38.46
N GLY A 384 40.16 27.91 38.19
CA GLY A 384 41.39 27.12 38.31
C GLY A 384 42.33 27.33 37.12
N SER A 385 43.63 27.11 37.36
CA SER A 385 44.65 27.18 36.30
C SER A 385 44.34 26.16 35.19
N PRO A 386 44.29 26.57 33.91
CA PRO A 386 44.00 25.67 32.79
C PRO A 386 45.10 24.64 32.52
N LEU A 387 46.25 24.76 33.20
CA LEU A 387 47.40 23.87 33.02
C LEU A 387 47.55 22.85 34.15
N LEU A 388 46.80 22.96 35.25
CA LEU A 388 46.87 22.04 36.37
C LEU A 388 45.51 21.36 36.60
N PRO A 389 45.45 20.03 36.72
CA PRO A 389 44.18 19.34 36.93
C PRO A 389 43.60 19.73 38.29
N SER A 390 42.28 19.96 38.31
CA SER A 390 41.56 20.25 39.55
C SER A 390 41.55 19.03 40.47
N ALA A 391 41.26 19.27 41.75
CA ALA A 391 41.09 18.19 42.73
C ALA A 391 40.03 17.17 42.28
N ASP A 392 38.97 17.63 41.60
CA ASP A 392 37.92 16.77 41.07
C ASP A 392 38.38 16.00 39.83
N SER A 393 39.14 16.62 38.92
CA SER A 393 39.74 15.91 37.78
C SER A 393 40.71 14.82 38.24
N LEU A 394 41.45 15.05 39.33
CA LEU A 394 42.32 14.03 39.93
C LEU A 394 41.52 12.91 40.60
N ARG A 395 40.49 13.26 41.39
CA ARG A 395 39.67 12.29 42.14
C ARG A 395 38.80 11.42 41.25
N TYR A 396 38.16 12.00 40.24
CA TYR A 396 37.17 11.31 39.42
C TYR A 396 37.70 10.90 38.04
N GLY A 397 38.81 11.47 37.57
CA GLY A 397 39.42 11.12 36.29
C GLY A 397 40.72 10.34 36.45
N THR A 398 41.76 11.00 36.95
CA THR A 398 43.14 10.49 36.87
C THR A 398 43.40 9.29 37.79
N LEU A 399 42.92 9.33 39.03
CA LEU A 399 43.12 8.23 40.00
C LEU A 399 42.45 6.91 39.57
N PRO A 400 41.16 6.91 39.15
CA PRO A 400 40.53 5.70 38.62
C PRO A 400 41.24 5.14 37.38
N LEU A 401 41.69 6.02 36.48
CA LEU A 401 42.38 5.62 35.24
C LEU A 401 43.72 4.93 35.54
N ILE A 402 44.50 5.46 36.49
CA ILE A 402 45.75 4.83 36.94
C ILE A 402 45.44 3.47 37.59
N ALA A 403 44.44 3.41 38.46
CA ALA A 403 44.06 2.18 39.16
C ALA A 403 43.66 1.05 38.18
N LEU A 404 43.03 1.39 37.06
CA LEU A 404 42.63 0.42 36.03
C LEU A 404 43.76 0.03 35.07
N THR A 405 44.63 0.96 34.69
CA THR A 405 45.62 0.74 33.62
C THR A 405 46.94 0.15 34.13
N LEU A 406 47.41 0.53 35.32
CA LEU A 406 48.69 0.07 35.85
C LEU A 406 48.77 -1.46 36.04
N PRO A 407 47.74 -2.14 36.59
CA PRO A 407 47.75 -3.60 36.71
C PRO A 407 47.85 -4.30 35.35
N GLY A 408 47.12 -3.80 34.34
CA GLY A 408 47.15 -4.35 32.98
C GLY A 408 48.54 -4.25 32.33
N ILE A 409 49.23 -3.13 32.51
CA ILE A 409 50.61 -2.93 32.02
C ILE A 409 51.57 -3.89 32.72
N LEU A 410 51.46 -4.06 34.04
CA LEU A 410 52.32 -4.97 34.80
C LEU A 410 52.12 -6.43 34.40
N ILE A 411 50.87 -6.86 34.16
CA ILE A 411 50.56 -8.19 33.63
C ILE A 411 51.20 -8.38 32.25
N ALA A 412 51.03 -7.42 31.34
CA ALA A 412 51.61 -7.50 29.99
C ALA A 412 53.14 -7.63 30.03
N LEU A 413 53.82 -6.81 30.85
CA LEU A 413 55.27 -6.88 31.02
C LEU A 413 55.71 -8.23 31.61
N GLY A 414 54.98 -8.75 32.60
CA GLY A 414 55.23 -10.07 33.19
C GLY A 414 55.10 -11.21 32.17
N VAL A 415 54.05 -11.20 31.35
CA VAL A 415 53.85 -12.17 30.26
C VAL A 415 54.99 -12.09 29.25
N THR A 416 55.40 -10.88 28.88
CA THR A 416 56.51 -10.66 27.93
C THR A 416 57.84 -11.20 28.46
N ALA A 417 58.13 -10.96 29.74
CA ALA A 417 59.33 -11.46 30.41
C ALA A 417 59.33 -13.00 30.52
N ALA A 418 58.18 -13.60 30.88
CA ALA A 418 58.02 -15.05 30.93
C ALA A 418 58.20 -15.70 29.55
N ALA A 419 57.61 -15.12 28.50
CA ALA A 419 57.74 -15.58 27.13
C ALA A 419 59.20 -15.51 26.63
N ARG A 420 59.93 -14.45 26.96
CA ARG A 420 61.37 -14.34 26.66
C ARG A 420 62.17 -15.43 27.36
N ARG A 421 61.93 -15.67 28.65
CA ARG A 421 62.63 -16.71 29.43
C ARG A 421 62.40 -18.12 28.88
N ILE A 422 61.18 -18.42 28.45
CA ILE A 422 60.83 -19.72 27.83
C ILE A 422 61.55 -19.89 26.49
N ARG A 423 61.67 -18.84 25.67
CA ARG A 423 62.41 -18.90 24.40
C ARG A 423 63.91 -19.09 24.62
N SER A 424 64.50 -18.43 25.61
CA SER A 424 65.93 -18.59 25.95
C SER A 424 66.28 -19.97 26.51
N ALA A 425 65.32 -20.71 27.08
CA ALA A 425 65.51 -22.06 27.60
C ALA A 425 65.40 -23.16 26.52
N ARG A 426 64.98 -22.84 25.29
CA ARG A 426 64.92 -23.77 24.16
C ARG A 426 66.11 -23.56 23.23
N VAL A 427 67.30 -23.98 23.66
CA VAL A 427 68.44 -24.19 22.76
C VAL A 427 68.31 -25.59 22.14
N PRO A 428 68.27 -25.76 20.81
CA PRO A 428 68.32 -27.07 20.19
C PRO A 428 69.75 -27.61 20.22
N VAL A 429 69.95 -28.77 20.83
CA VAL A 429 71.17 -29.59 20.63
C VAL A 429 71.10 -30.16 19.22
N ARG A 430 72.08 -29.86 18.35
CA ARG A 430 72.26 -30.56 17.08
C ARG A 430 73.71 -31.00 16.88
N GLN A 431 73.81 -32.22 16.40
CA GLN A 431 74.90 -33.18 16.45
C GLN A 431 76.17 -32.78 15.69
N ILE A 432 77.30 -33.24 16.23
CA ILE A 432 78.61 -33.35 15.58
C ILE A 432 78.52 -34.44 14.50
N PRO A 433 78.99 -34.23 13.25
CA PRO A 433 79.36 -35.32 12.37
C PRO A 433 80.86 -35.59 12.43
N ASP A 434 81.18 -36.89 12.43
CA ASP A 434 82.53 -37.46 12.32
C ASP A 434 83.12 -37.32 10.91
N SER A 435 84.46 -37.25 10.89
CA SER A 435 85.43 -37.86 9.97
C SER A 435 85.71 -37.32 8.55
N GLU A 436 87.01 -37.49 8.22
CA GLU A 436 87.77 -37.40 6.95
C GLU A 436 88.26 -35.98 6.58
N GLU A 437 89.56 -35.67 6.51
CA GLU A 437 90.77 -36.43 6.12
C GLU A 437 92.02 -35.95 6.88
#